data_AF-A0A0R2B3U1-F1
#
_entry.id   AF-A0A0R2B3U1-F1
#
_cell.length_a   1.000
_cell.length_b   1.000
_cell.length_c   1.000
_cell.angle_alpha   90.00
_cell.angle_beta   90.00
_cell.angle_gamma   90.00
#
_symmetry.space_group_name_H-M   'P 1'
#
loop_
_entity.id
_entity.type
_entity.pdbx_description
1 polymer ?
#
loop_
_entity_poly.entity_id
_entity_poly.type
_entity_poly.pdbx_seq_one_letter_code
_entity_poly.pdbx_strand_id
1 'polypeptide(L)'
;MVEYVLLGIIAVAVILVLIGQRLNSNQIVAAQLATHKMMFPPQIRNARRVYWRGLVRQVSGMAGLNLAAKIISGLAGFMAFATIVQQFPLAFGALRIRVLRLVINFVSEIPYSGLLAAGLAIIAAILWLIMARFQFRQLTAADASHPGGPNDLYWTPPVQLRRQYQLKLLTHGLILVGAIIYFSFELGR
;
A
#
# COMPACT_ATOMS: atom_id res chain seq x y z
N MET A 1 19.86 -8.70 16.12
CA MET A 1 19.59 -9.91 15.29
C MET A 1 18.12 -10.28 15.35
N VAL A 2 17.51 -10.30 16.54
CA VAL A 2 16.08 -10.56 16.74
C VAL A 2 15.20 -9.56 15.98
N GLU A 3 15.61 -8.30 15.89
CA GLU A 3 14.90 -7.21 15.23
C GLU A 3 14.76 -7.45 13.73
N TYR A 4 15.84 -7.89 13.07
CA TYR A 4 15.80 -8.24 11.64
C TYR A 4 14.92 -9.46 11.36
N VAL A 5 14.88 -10.44 12.28
CA VAL A 5 13.96 -11.58 12.18
C VAL A 5 12.51 -11.11 12.30
N LEU A 6 12.20 -10.24 13.26
CA LEU A 6 10.86 -9.65 13.42
C LEU A 6 10.45 -8.85 12.18
N LEU A 7 11.33 -8.02 11.63
CA LEU A 7 11.09 -7.29 10.38
C LEU A 7 10.85 -8.23 9.19
N GLY A 8 11.59 -9.34 9.13
CA GLY A 8 11.37 -10.41 8.14
C GLY A 8 9.98 -11.05 8.27
N ILE A 9 9.54 -11.37 9.48
CA ILE A 9 8.20 -11.92 9.74
C ILE A 9 7.11 -10.92 9.33
N ILE A 10 7.29 -9.64 9.66
CA ILE A 10 6.35 -8.57 9.26
C ILE A 10 6.30 -8.45 7.73
N ALA A 11 7.43 -8.51 7.05
CA ALA A 11 7.47 -8.48 5.58
C ALA A 11 6.70 -9.65 4.96
N VAL A 12 6.87 -10.87 5.48
CA VAL A 12 6.09 -12.05 5.06
C VAL A 12 4.60 -11.85 5.32
N ALA A 13 4.22 -11.34 6.51
CA ALA A 13 2.83 -11.04 6.82
C ALA A 13 2.22 -10.01 5.86
N VAL A 14 2.96 -8.95 5.53
CA VAL A 14 2.53 -7.95 4.53
C VAL A 14 2.28 -8.60 3.17
N ILE A 15 3.16 -9.49 2.71
CA ILE A 15 2.99 -10.22 1.45
C ILE A 15 1.70 -11.07 1.47
N LEU A 16 1.45 -11.81 2.56
CA LEU A 16 0.23 -12.61 2.71
C LEU A 16 -1.04 -11.75 2.65
N VAL A 17 -1.02 -10.58 3.31
CA VAL A 17 -2.15 -9.64 3.27
C VAL A 17 -2.34 -9.08 1.85
N LEU A 18 -1.26 -8.76 1.11
CA LEU A 18 -1.33 -8.31 -0.28
C LEU A 18 -1.92 -9.37 -1.21
N ILE A 19 -1.58 -10.65 -1.01
CA ILE A 19 -2.22 -11.78 -1.71
C ILE A 19 -3.71 -11.80 -1.39
N GLY A 20 -4.08 -11.66 -0.10
CA GLY A 20 -5.47 -11.55 0.33
C GLY A 20 -6.22 -10.40 -0.36
N GLN A 21 -5.60 -9.23 -0.51
CA GLN A 21 -6.18 -8.09 -1.24
C GLN A 21 -6.42 -8.42 -2.72
N ARG A 22 -5.48 -9.12 -3.35
CA ARG A 22 -5.61 -9.55 -4.76
C ARG A 22 -6.76 -10.55 -4.93
N LEU A 23 -6.87 -11.53 -4.04
CA LEU A 23 -7.95 -12.50 -4.04
C LEU A 23 -9.32 -11.84 -3.84
N ASN A 24 -9.42 -10.92 -2.86
CA ASN A 24 -10.66 -10.18 -2.62
C ASN A 24 -11.06 -9.31 -3.83
N SER A 25 -10.08 -8.67 -4.50
CA SER A 25 -10.33 -7.92 -5.75
C SER A 25 -10.89 -8.82 -6.86
N ASN A 26 -10.37 -10.04 -7.00
CA ASN A 26 -10.90 -11.00 -7.97
C ASN A 26 -12.33 -11.43 -7.63
N GLN A 27 -12.66 -11.65 -6.35
CA GLN A 27 -14.03 -11.97 -5.92
C GLN A 27 -15.01 -10.85 -6.24
N ILE A 28 -14.61 -9.59 -6.03
CA ILE A 28 -15.42 -8.42 -6.38
C ILE A 28 -15.68 -8.38 -7.89
N VAL A 29 -14.63 -8.56 -8.70
CA VAL A 29 -14.78 -8.57 -10.17
C VAL A 29 -15.67 -9.73 -10.63
N ALA A 30 -15.53 -10.92 -10.03
CA ALA A 30 -16.38 -12.06 -10.34
C ALA A 30 -17.85 -11.79 -10.02
N ALA A 31 -18.15 -11.15 -8.88
CA ALA A 31 -19.51 -10.76 -8.54
C ALA A 31 -20.11 -9.77 -9.56
N GLN A 32 -19.29 -8.86 -10.09
CA GLN A 32 -19.74 -7.90 -11.11
C GLN A 32 -19.87 -8.50 -12.51
N LEU A 33 -19.07 -9.52 -12.85
CA LEU A 33 -19.22 -10.25 -14.11
C LEU A 33 -20.52 -11.05 -14.17
N ALA A 34 -21.05 -11.47 -13.01
CA ALA A 34 -22.33 -12.16 -12.96
C ALA A 34 -23.48 -11.29 -13.49
N THR A 35 -23.40 -9.97 -13.30
CA THR A 35 -24.41 -8.98 -13.71
C THR A 35 -24.02 -8.26 -15.01
N HIS A 36 -22.74 -7.97 -15.23
CA HIS A 36 -22.21 -7.24 -16.40
C HIS A 36 -21.53 -8.19 -17.39
N LYS A 37 -22.31 -9.13 -17.93
CA LYS A 37 -21.79 -10.25 -18.77
C LYS A 37 -21.09 -9.83 -20.06
N MET A 38 -21.32 -8.60 -20.53
CA MET A 38 -20.69 -8.08 -21.75
C MET A 38 -19.33 -7.41 -21.51
N MET A 39 -18.87 -7.30 -20.26
CA MET A 39 -17.58 -6.68 -19.91
C MET A 39 -16.51 -7.72 -19.60
N PHE A 40 -15.28 -7.44 -20.02
CA PHE A 40 -14.11 -8.25 -19.64
C PHE A 40 -13.58 -7.88 -18.24
N PRO A 41 -12.96 -8.83 -17.50
CA PRO A 41 -12.38 -8.55 -16.18
C PRO A 41 -11.43 -7.33 -16.12
N PRO A 42 -10.56 -7.08 -17.13
CA PRO A 42 -9.74 -5.86 -17.16
C PRO A 42 -10.55 -4.57 -17.28
N GLN A 43 -11.66 -4.58 -18.03
CA GLN A 43 -12.53 -3.41 -18.20
C GLN A 43 -13.19 -3.02 -16.88
N ILE A 44 -13.73 -4.01 -16.15
CA ILE A 44 -14.32 -3.80 -14.81
C ILE A 44 -13.28 -3.24 -13.83
N ARG A 45 -12.07 -3.83 -13.79
CA ARG A 45 -10.99 -3.32 -12.94
C ARG A 45 -10.61 -1.88 -13.27
N ASN A 46 -10.58 -1.53 -14.57
CA ASN A 46 -10.26 -0.18 -14.99
C ASN A 46 -11.38 0.80 -14.66
N ALA A 47 -12.63 0.45 -14.93
CA ALA A 47 -13.81 1.26 -14.58
C ALA A 47 -13.83 1.59 -13.08
N ARG A 48 -13.61 0.60 -12.21
CA ARG A 48 -13.49 0.81 -10.76
C ARG A 48 -12.32 1.72 -10.38
N ARG A 49 -11.18 1.57 -11.05
CA ARG A 49 -10.00 2.42 -10.81
C ARG A 49 -10.28 3.87 -11.20
N VAL A 50 -10.93 4.10 -12.34
CA VAL A 50 -11.32 5.43 -12.82
C VAL A 50 -12.37 6.04 -11.89
N TYR A 51 -13.39 5.27 -11.51
CA TYR A 51 -14.40 5.70 -10.54
C TYR A 51 -13.78 6.15 -9.22
N TRP A 52 -12.88 5.34 -8.65
CA TRP A 52 -12.15 5.72 -7.44
C TRP A 52 -11.31 7.00 -7.60
N ARG A 53 -10.63 7.16 -8.75
CA ARG A 53 -9.88 8.38 -9.05
C ARG A 53 -10.80 9.60 -9.14
N GLY A 54 -12.01 9.43 -9.69
CA GLY A 54 -13.06 10.45 -9.72
C GLY A 54 -13.46 10.88 -8.31
N LEU A 55 -13.81 9.93 -7.44
CA LEU A 55 -14.18 10.20 -6.05
C LEU A 55 -13.08 10.94 -5.27
N VAL A 56 -11.82 10.56 -5.45
CA VAL A 56 -10.67 11.22 -4.81
C VAL A 56 -10.47 12.65 -5.30
N ARG A 57 -10.79 12.95 -6.57
CA ARG A 57 -10.68 14.31 -7.15
C ARG A 57 -11.81 15.24 -6.73
N GLN A 58 -12.99 14.69 -6.43
CA GLN A 58 -14.16 15.46 -6.04
C GLN A 58 -14.04 16.05 -4.62
N VAL A 59 -13.22 15.44 -3.76
CA VAL A 59 -13.02 15.93 -2.38
C VAL A 59 -11.76 16.77 -2.29
N SER A 60 -11.90 17.99 -1.79
CA SER A 60 -10.78 18.92 -1.59
C SER A 60 -9.71 18.32 -0.65
N GLY A 61 -8.44 18.56 -0.96
CA GLY A 61 -7.30 18.04 -0.18
C GLY A 61 -6.99 16.55 -0.38
N MET A 62 -7.99 15.71 -0.69
CA MET A 62 -7.84 14.26 -0.80
C MET A 62 -6.92 13.83 -1.96
N ALA A 63 -6.99 14.53 -3.09
CA ALA A 63 -6.08 14.30 -4.21
C ALA A 63 -4.62 14.60 -3.84
N GLY A 64 -4.39 15.66 -3.06
CA GLY A 64 -3.06 16.03 -2.54
C GLY A 64 -2.53 14.99 -1.56
N LEU A 65 -3.36 14.53 -0.62
CA LEU A 65 -2.99 13.46 0.32
C LEU A 65 -2.62 12.16 -0.40
N ASN A 66 -3.38 11.79 -1.44
CA ASN A 66 -3.08 10.61 -2.25
C ASN A 66 -1.76 10.74 -3.05
N LEU A 67 -1.43 11.96 -3.52
CA LEU A 67 -0.15 12.22 -4.17
C LEU A 67 1.00 12.15 -3.16
N ALA A 68 0.86 12.84 -2.03
CA ALA A 68 1.83 12.84 -0.93
C ALA A 68 2.09 11.41 -0.43
N ALA A 69 1.05 10.62 -0.18
CA ALA A 69 1.17 9.24 0.25
C ALA A 69 2.00 8.40 -0.72
N LYS A 70 1.80 8.56 -2.04
CA LYS A 70 2.57 7.83 -3.06
C LYS A 70 4.03 8.27 -3.12
N ILE A 71 4.29 9.58 -3.10
CA ILE A 71 5.65 10.13 -3.15
C ILE A 71 6.43 9.68 -1.91
N ILE A 72 5.85 9.85 -0.73
CA ILE A 72 6.46 9.46 0.55
C ILE A 72 6.68 7.94 0.59
N SER A 73 5.71 7.13 0.13
CA SER A 73 5.90 5.67 0.04
C SER A 73 7.06 5.29 -0.89
N GLY A 74 7.18 5.97 -2.04
CA GLY A 74 8.25 5.75 -2.99
C GLY A 74 9.62 6.10 -2.40
N LEU A 75 9.73 7.24 -1.73
CA LEU A 75 10.94 7.67 -1.03
C LEU A 75 11.31 6.72 0.12
N ALA A 76 10.33 6.34 0.95
CA ALA A 76 10.52 5.39 2.04
C ALA A 76 11.04 4.04 1.54
N GLY A 77 10.41 3.49 0.50
CA GLY A 77 10.82 2.22 -0.10
C GLY A 77 12.20 2.30 -0.75
N PHE A 78 12.50 3.40 -1.44
CA PHE A 78 13.80 3.65 -2.04
C PHE A 78 14.93 3.67 -1.00
N MET A 79 14.76 4.45 0.07
CA MET A 79 15.77 4.54 1.12
C MET A 79 15.88 3.24 1.92
N ALA A 80 14.76 2.61 2.28
CA ALA A 80 14.78 1.32 2.99
C ALA A 80 15.48 0.22 2.17
N PHE A 81 15.27 0.19 0.86
CA PHE A 81 15.96 -0.76 0.00
C PHE A 81 17.46 -0.50 -0.03
N ALA A 82 17.88 0.76 -0.18
CA ALA A 82 19.30 1.11 -0.19
C ALA A 82 20.00 0.80 1.15
N THR A 83 19.35 1.06 2.29
CA THR A 83 19.91 0.75 3.62
C THR A 83 20.01 -0.76 3.85
N ILE A 84 19.01 -1.55 3.43
CA ILE A 84 19.08 -3.01 3.47
C ILE A 84 20.27 -3.52 2.64
N VAL A 85 20.49 -2.98 1.44
CA VAL A 85 21.59 -3.41 0.58
C VAL A 85 22.95 -3.08 1.20
N GLN A 86 23.09 -1.91 1.83
CA GLN A 86 24.29 -1.54 2.59
C GLN A 86 24.55 -2.46 3.79
N GLN A 87 23.49 -2.87 4.50
CA GLN A 87 23.58 -3.73 5.67
C GLN A 87 23.99 -5.17 5.33
N PHE A 88 23.67 -5.64 4.11
CA PHE A 88 23.92 -7.03 3.68
C PHE A 88 24.74 -7.12 2.37
N PRO A 89 25.98 -6.62 2.34
CA PRO A 89 26.78 -6.51 1.12
C PRO A 89 27.09 -7.88 0.48
N LEU A 90 27.20 -8.94 1.28
CA LEU A 90 27.43 -10.31 0.78
C LEU A 90 26.20 -10.88 0.06
N ALA A 91 24.99 -10.56 0.50
CA ALA A 91 23.74 -11.03 -0.11
C ALA A 91 23.46 -10.35 -1.45
N PHE A 92 23.88 -9.08 -1.59
CA PHE A 92 23.61 -8.27 -2.77
C PHE A 92 24.85 -8.03 -3.66
N GLY A 93 26.05 -8.44 -3.24
CA GLY A 93 27.31 -8.20 -3.94
C GLY A 93 27.42 -8.85 -5.32
N ALA A 94 26.62 -9.89 -5.59
CA ALA A 94 26.51 -10.51 -6.91
C ALA A 94 25.75 -9.63 -7.93
N LEU A 95 24.94 -8.68 -7.47
CA LEU A 95 24.18 -7.77 -8.33
C LEU A 95 25.11 -6.70 -8.89
N ARG A 96 25.73 -6.95 -10.05
CA ARG A 96 26.60 -6.00 -10.78
C ARG A 96 25.82 -4.85 -11.45
N ILE A 97 24.75 -4.36 -10.84
CA ILE A 97 23.87 -3.34 -11.41
C ILE A 97 24.48 -1.95 -11.12
N ARG A 98 24.90 -1.23 -12.16
CA ARG A 98 25.54 0.10 -12.04
C ARG A 98 24.62 1.11 -11.34
N VAL A 99 23.32 1.07 -11.66
CA VAL A 99 22.31 1.94 -11.05
C VAL A 99 22.17 1.67 -9.55
N LEU A 100 22.24 0.40 -9.13
CA LEU A 100 22.16 0.01 -7.72
C LEU A 100 23.31 0.60 -6.90
N ARG A 101 24.53 0.56 -7.43
CA ARG A 101 25.70 1.20 -6.77
C ARG A 101 25.56 2.71 -6.65
N LEU A 102 25.06 3.38 -7.69
CA LEU A 102 24.83 4.82 -7.64
C LEU A 102 23.81 5.19 -6.55
N VAL A 103 22.73 4.41 -6.46
CA VAL A 103 21.70 4.57 -5.42
C VAL A 103 22.26 4.35 -4.02
N ILE A 104 23.05 3.30 -3.82
CA ILE A 104 23.69 3.00 -2.53
C ILE A 104 24.61 4.14 -2.10
N ASN A 105 25.46 4.63 -3.02
CA ASN A 105 26.40 5.71 -2.73
C ASN A 105 25.66 7.00 -2.35
N PHE A 106 24.61 7.35 -3.11
CA PHE A 106 23.79 8.52 -2.78
C PHE A 106 23.15 8.40 -1.39
N VAL A 107 22.57 7.25 -1.05
CA VAL A 107 21.92 7.06 0.26
C VAL A 107 22.93 6.98 1.40
N SER A 108 24.15 6.50 1.17
CA SER A 108 25.21 6.51 2.20
C SER A 108 25.70 7.90 2.57
N GLU A 109 25.52 8.89 1.69
CA GLU A 109 25.84 10.29 1.99
C GLU A 109 24.77 10.96 2.86
N ILE A 110 23.57 10.37 2.98
CA ILE A 110 22.48 10.90 3.78
C ILE A 110 22.67 10.42 5.23
N PRO A 111 22.98 11.33 6.19
CA PRO A 111 23.09 10.95 7.59
C PRO A 111 21.73 10.43 8.09
N TYR A 112 21.78 9.35 8.87
CA TYR A 112 20.59 8.73 9.46
C TYR A 112 19.55 8.27 8.42
N SER A 113 19.99 7.83 7.23
CA SER A 113 19.12 7.38 6.14
C SER A 113 18.14 6.26 6.56
N GLY A 114 18.53 5.36 7.48
CA GLY A 114 17.65 4.37 8.09
C GLY A 114 16.50 4.98 8.89
N LEU A 115 16.80 5.94 9.76
CA LEU A 115 15.79 6.68 10.53
C LEU A 115 14.85 7.47 9.63
N LEU A 116 15.39 8.12 8.60
CA LEU A 116 14.58 8.84 7.61
C LEU A 116 13.67 7.86 6.85
N ALA A 117 14.16 6.69 6.47
CA ALA A 117 13.35 5.69 5.75
C ALA A 117 12.17 5.22 6.62
N ALA A 118 12.43 4.92 7.89
CA ALA A 118 11.40 4.50 8.83
C ALA A 118 10.40 5.63 9.12
N GLY A 119 10.88 6.87 9.32
CA GLY A 119 10.03 8.04 9.53
C GLY A 119 9.09 8.30 8.36
N LEU A 120 9.60 8.24 7.12
CA LEU A 120 8.77 8.37 5.92
C LEU A 120 7.77 7.20 5.81
N ALA A 121 8.16 5.97 6.13
CA ALA A 121 7.26 4.82 6.11
C ALA A 121 6.10 4.96 7.13
N ILE A 122 6.38 5.49 8.32
CA ILE A 122 5.36 5.80 9.35
C ILE A 122 4.36 6.82 8.81
N ILE A 123 4.84 7.93 8.26
CA ILE A 123 3.97 8.99 7.70
C ILE A 123 3.14 8.43 6.55
N ALA A 124 3.76 7.69 5.62
CA ALA A 124 3.05 7.06 4.51
C ALA A 124 1.96 6.10 5.00
N ALA A 125 2.25 5.26 5.99
CA ALA A 125 1.29 4.31 6.55
C ALA A 125 0.09 5.04 7.16
N ILE A 126 0.31 6.12 7.91
CA ILE A 126 -0.77 6.95 8.48
C ILE A 126 -1.63 7.55 7.36
N LEU A 127 -1.01 8.15 6.34
CA LEU A 127 -1.74 8.71 5.21
C LEU A 127 -2.61 7.63 4.54
N TRP A 128 -2.06 6.45 4.27
CA TRP A 128 -2.82 5.36 3.67
C TRP A 128 -3.94 4.82 4.56
N LEU A 129 -3.80 4.81 5.89
CA LEU A 129 -4.88 4.46 6.81
C LEU A 129 -6.04 5.48 6.73
N ILE A 130 -5.72 6.77 6.65
CA ILE A 130 -6.71 7.83 6.42
C ILE A 130 -7.40 7.59 5.07
N MET A 131 -6.63 7.33 4.00
CA MET A 131 -7.18 7.05 2.67
C MET A 131 -8.08 5.81 2.66
N ALA A 132 -7.70 4.74 3.37
CA ALA A 132 -8.48 3.51 3.45
C ALA A 132 -9.82 3.74 4.15
N ARG A 133 -9.83 4.52 5.23
CA ARG A 133 -11.07 4.89 5.94
C ARG A 133 -11.96 5.77 5.08
N PHE A 134 -11.39 6.77 4.40
CA PHE A 134 -12.14 7.61 3.47
C PHE A 134 -12.74 6.79 2.33
N GLN A 135 -11.97 5.88 1.74
CA GLN A 135 -12.45 5.01 0.66
C GLN A 135 -13.63 4.15 1.11
N PHE A 136 -13.51 3.52 2.28
CA PHE A 136 -14.58 2.69 2.81
C PHE A 136 -15.87 3.50 2.99
N ARG A 137 -15.77 4.68 3.61
CA ARG A 137 -16.93 5.57 3.82
C ARG A 137 -17.61 6.00 2.51
N GLN A 138 -16.82 6.41 1.52
CA GLN A 138 -17.37 6.85 0.24
C GLN A 138 -18.06 5.72 -0.52
N LEU A 139 -17.44 4.53 -0.54
CA LEU A 139 -18.05 3.37 -1.21
C LEU A 139 -19.31 2.91 -0.48
N THR A 140 -19.32 2.89 0.86
CA THR A 140 -20.54 2.55 1.62
C THR A 140 -21.66 3.57 1.40
N ALA A 141 -21.33 4.86 1.29
CA ALA A 141 -22.32 5.91 1.04
C ALA A 141 -22.84 5.88 -0.40
N ALA A 142 -21.98 5.55 -1.37
CA ALA A 142 -22.37 5.37 -2.76
C ALA A 142 -23.31 4.17 -2.93
N ASP A 143 -22.98 3.03 -2.32
CA ASP A 143 -23.81 1.82 -2.34
C ASP A 143 -25.17 2.02 -1.63
N ALA A 144 -25.23 2.90 -0.61
CA ALA A 144 -26.47 3.23 0.09
C ALA A 144 -27.36 4.23 -0.67
N SER A 145 -26.77 5.11 -1.47
CA SER A 145 -27.49 6.16 -2.21
C SER A 145 -27.97 5.72 -3.60
N HIS A 146 -27.33 4.72 -4.20
CA HIS A 146 -27.71 4.17 -5.50
C HIS A 146 -28.32 2.77 -5.33
N PRO A 147 -29.64 2.59 -5.47
CA PRO A 147 -30.31 1.30 -5.29
C PRO A 147 -30.04 0.29 -6.43
N GLY A 148 -29.11 0.60 -7.36
CA GLY A 148 -28.77 -0.26 -8.48
C GLY A 148 -28.20 -1.63 -8.06
N GLY A 149 -27.69 -1.74 -6.83
CA GLY A 149 -27.26 -3.00 -6.23
C GLY A 149 -26.33 -3.79 -7.17
N PRO A 150 -26.50 -5.12 -7.31
CA PRO A 150 -25.67 -5.92 -8.22
C PRO A 150 -25.64 -5.46 -9.68
N ASN A 151 -26.64 -4.71 -10.14
CA ASN A 151 -26.73 -4.19 -11.52
C ASN A 151 -25.96 -2.89 -11.71
N ASP A 152 -25.42 -2.28 -10.65
CA ASP A 152 -24.51 -1.15 -10.75
C ASP A 152 -23.06 -1.65 -10.93
N LEU A 153 -22.38 -1.12 -11.95
CA LEU A 153 -21.00 -1.44 -12.29
C LEU A 153 -20.02 -1.08 -11.17
N TYR A 154 -20.37 -0.15 -10.28
CA TYR A 154 -19.51 0.30 -9.19
C TYR A 154 -19.86 -0.32 -7.84
N TRP A 155 -20.98 -1.03 -7.77
CA TRP A 155 -21.40 -1.72 -6.56
C TRP A 155 -20.36 -2.72 -6.08
N THR A 156 -20.15 -2.74 -4.77
CA THR A 156 -19.24 -3.70 -4.13
C THR A 156 -20.02 -4.50 -3.11
N PRO A 157 -20.02 -5.84 -3.18
CA PRO A 157 -20.76 -6.61 -2.21
C PRO A 157 -20.25 -6.32 -0.78
N PRO A 158 -21.15 -6.07 0.21
CA PRO A 158 -20.79 -5.47 1.49
C PRO A 158 -19.71 -6.24 2.27
N VAL A 159 -19.74 -7.56 2.19
CA VAL A 159 -18.75 -8.45 2.83
C VAL A 159 -17.36 -8.21 2.26
N GLN A 160 -17.24 -8.13 0.93
CA GLN A 160 -15.99 -7.92 0.22
C GLN A 160 -15.49 -6.48 0.39
N LEU A 161 -16.39 -5.50 0.51
CA LEU A 161 -16.03 -4.12 0.82
C LEU A 161 -15.42 -4.01 2.23
N ARG A 162 -16.06 -4.64 3.23
CA ARG A 162 -15.54 -4.69 4.61
C ARG A 162 -14.21 -5.42 4.67
N ARG A 163 -14.10 -6.56 3.99
CA ARG A 163 -12.85 -7.32 3.88
C ARG A 163 -11.74 -6.51 3.21
N GLN A 164 -12.06 -5.76 2.14
CA GLN A 164 -11.11 -4.87 1.48
C GLN A 164 -10.58 -3.81 2.44
N TYR A 165 -11.45 -3.21 3.24
CA TYR A 165 -11.07 -2.22 4.24
C TYR A 165 -10.17 -2.84 5.33
N GLN A 166 -10.55 -3.98 5.89
CA GLN A 166 -9.76 -4.70 6.90
C GLN A 166 -8.37 -5.07 6.37
N LEU A 167 -8.27 -5.60 5.15
CA LEU A 167 -6.99 -5.93 4.53
C LEU A 167 -6.11 -4.70 4.31
N LYS A 168 -6.69 -3.54 3.99
CA LYS A 168 -5.95 -2.27 3.90
C LYS A 168 -5.47 -1.79 5.25
N LEU A 169 -6.29 -1.91 6.30
CA LEU A 169 -5.87 -1.61 7.67
C LEU A 169 -4.72 -2.51 8.09
N LEU A 170 -4.82 -3.81 7.83
CA LEU A 170 -3.77 -4.78 8.15
C LEU A 170 -2.46 -4.47 7.42
N THR A 171 -2.50 -4.19 6.11
CA THR A 171 -1.28 -3.88 5.35
C THR A 171 -0.56 -2.66 5.92
N HIS A 172 -1.26 -1.54 6.10
CA HIS A 172 -0.62 -0.32 6.54
C HIS A 172 -0.34 -0.32 8.04
N GLY A 173 -1.12 -1.05 8.84
CA GLY A 173 -0.84 -1.29 10.25
C GLY A 173 0.42 -2.13 10.46
N LEU A 174 0.62 -3.18 9.66
CA LEU A 174 1.86 -3.97 9.71
C LEU A 174 3.08 -3.17 9.25
N ILE A 175 2.94 -2.36 8.18
CA ILE A 175 4.01 -1.45 7.72
C ILE A 175 4.35 -0.44 8.82
N LEU A 176 3.34 0.14 9.47
CA LEU A 176 3.52 1.08 10.57
C LEU A 176 4.28 0.44 11.74
N VAL A 177 3.85 -0.74 12.19
CA VAL A 177 4.51 -1.48 13.28
C VAL A 177 5.95 -1.83 12.91
N GLY A 178 6.18 -2.35 11.70
CA GLY A 178 7.53 -2.66 11.22
C GLY A 178 8.42 -1.41 11.15
N ALA A 179 7.89 -0.29 10.67
CA ALA A 179 8.63 0.96 10.61
C ALA A 179 8.94 1.52 12.01
N ILE A 180 8.04 1.41 12.98
CA ILE A 180 8.29 1.80 14.38
C ILE A 180 9.38 0.93 14.99
N ILE A 181 9.31 -0.39 14.83
CA ILE A 181 10.35 -1.31 15.32
C ILE A 181 11.71 -0.94 14.73
N TYR A 182 11.77 -0.71 13.42
CA TYR A 182 13.01 -0.31 12.75
C TYR A 182 13.52 1.06 13.22
N PHE A 183 12.62 2.03 13.40
CA PHE A 183 12.96 3.36 13.91
C PHE A 183 13.53 3.31 15.32
N SER A 184 12.90 2.57 16.23
CA SER A 184 13.37 2.38 17.61
C SER A 184 14.73 1.70 17.67
N PHE A 185 14.99 0.75 16.76
CA PHE A 185 16.26 0.06 16.66
C PHE A 185 17.39 1.00 16.21
N GLU A 186 17.17 1.80 15.16
CA GLU A 186 18.18 2.74 14.66
C GLU A 186 18.45 3.89 15.64
N LEU A 187 17.49 4.24 16.52
CA LEU A 187 17.70 5.21 17.61
C LEU A 187 18.60 4.69 18.74
N GLY A 188 18.66 3.36 18.91
CA GLY A 188 19.46 2.72 19.97
C GLY A 188 20.90 2.38 19.57
N ARG A 189 21.30 2.71 18.34
CA ARG A 189 22.65 2.54 17.80
C ARG A 189 23.44 3.84 17.87
#